data_AF-A0A2G9Y545-F1
#
_entry.id   AF-A0A2G9Y545-F1
#
_cell.length_a   1.000
_cell.length_b   1.000
_cell.length_c   1.000
_cell.angle_alpha   90.00
_cell.angle_beta   90.00
_cell.angle_gamma   90.00
#
_symmetry.space_group_name_H-M   'P 1'
#
loop_
_entity.id
_entity.type
_entity.pdbx_description
1 polymer ?
#
loop_
_entity_poly.entity_id
_entity_poly.type
_entity_poly.pdbx_seq_one_letter_code
_entity_poly.pdbx_strand_id
1 'polypeptide(L)'
;MRLQALNLYREDLFPEDIYEDYTTVERERLRENYLETLLKVSEFFLEKGEYDIAIRYANRVLAKDRLCEDGYRLLILLEYKKGNRTEAIRIYKKYRDYLKDELGVGPDEEITGIYERITHR
;
A
#
# COMPACT_ATOMS: atom_id res chain seq x y z
N MET A 1 48.30 -32.41 11.04
CA MET A 1 47.16 -31.81 11.75
C MET A 1 47.18 -30.30 11.47
N ARG A 2 46.13 -29.79 10.81
CA ARG A 2 45.72 -28.38 10.67
C ARG A 2 46.79 -27.40 10.15
N LEU A 3 47.15 -27.39 8.86
CA LEU A 3 46.43 -26.69 7.78
C LEU A 3 45.78 -25.36 8.19
N GLN A 4 46.59 -24.30 8.04
CA GLN A 4 46.26 -22.99 7.47
C GLN A 4 44.83 -22.92 6.86
N ALA A 5 43.88 -22.33 7.60
CA ALA A 5 42.51 -22.17 7.09
C ALA A 5 41.78 -20.94 7.66
N LEU A 6 42.48 -19.92 8.16
CA LEU A 6 41.81 -18.73 8.73
C LEU A 6 42.19 -17.38 8.12
N ASN A 7 43.14 -17.32 7.18
CA ASN A 7 43.56 -16.06 6.56
C ASN A 7 43.28 -15.95 5.05
N LEU A 8 42.70 -16.97 4.41
CA LEU A 8 42.39 -16.92 2.97
C LEU A 8 40.93 -16.54 2.67
N TYR A 9 40.11 -16.25 3.68
CA TYR A 9 38.66 -16.06 3.50
C TYR A 9 38.22 -14.59 3.60
N ARG A 10 39.15 -13.63 3.60
CA ARG A 10 38.83 -12.20 3.74
C ARG A 10 39.12 -11.34 2.51
N GLU A 11 39.78 -11.88 1.48
CA GLU A 11 40.21 -11.07 0.33
C GLU A 11 39.52 -11.43 -0.98
N ASP A 12 38.61 -12.42 -0.99
CA ASP A 12 37.98 -12.93 -2.23
C ASP A 12 36.44 -12.87 -2.24
N LEU A 13 35.83 -12.22 -1.26
CA LEU A 13 34.46 -11.70 -1.40
C LEU A 13 34.56 -10.19 -1.37
N PHE A 14 34.62 -9.57 -2.56
CA PHE A 14 34.04 -8.25 -2.76
C PHE A 14 32.53 -8.40 -2.61
N PRO A 15 31.89 -7.97 -1.51
CA PRO A 15 30.46 -8.16 -1.30
C PRO A 15 29.72 -6.82 -1.35
N GLU A 16 30.29 -5.80 -1.99
CA GLU A 16 29.63 -4.50 -2.12
C GLU A 16 28.30 -4.65 -2.88
N ASP A 17 28.27 -5.50 -3.91
CA ASP A 17 27.04 -5.84 -4.67
C ASP A 17 26.08 -6.77 -3.91
N ILE A 18 26.58 -7.66 -3.04
CA ILE A 18 25.74 -8.64 -2.30
C ILE A 18 24.98 -7.96 -1.17
N TYR A 19 25.60 -6.95 -0.54
CA TYR A 19 24.94 -6.17 0.51
C TYR A 19 23.92 -5.19 -0.05
N GLU A 20 24.11 -4.62 -1.24
CA GLU A 20 23.10 -3.75 -1.87
C GLU A 20 21.80 -4.49 -2.21
N ASP A 21 21.90 -5.69 -2.81
CA ASP A 21 20.71 -6.46 -3.18
C ASP A 21 19.99 -7.03 -1.96
N TYR A 22 20.73 -7.58 -0.99
CA TYR A 22 20.14 -8.12 0.24
C TYR A 22 19.49 -7.03 1.10
N THR A 23 20.09 -5.84 1.18
CA THR A 23 19.50 -4.72 1.93
C THR A 23 18.29 -4.10 1.22
N THR A 24 18.23 -4.18 -0.11
CA THR A 24 17.08 -3.70 -0.89
C THR A 24 15.87 -4.63 -0.75
N VAL A 25 16.07 -5.94 -0.86
CA VAL A 25 15.00 -6.94 -0.69
C VAL A 25 14.40 -6.88 0.72
N GLU A 26 15.23 -6.80 1.76
CA GLU A 26 14.75 -6.71 3.14
C GLU A 26 14.01 -5.39 3.42
N ARG A 27 14.44 -4.29 2.79
CA ARG A 27 13.75 -3.00 2.90
C ARG A 27 12.37 -3.03 2.24
N GLU A 28 12.26 -3.58 1.04
CA GLU A 28 10.96 -3.74 0.36
C GLU A 28 10.03 -4.66 1.16
N ARG A 29 10.54 -5.79 1.67
CA ARG A 29 9.75 -6.68 2.54
C ARG A 29 9.23 -5.98 3.80
N LEU A 30 10.06 -5.17 4.46
CA LEU A 30 9.64 -4.39 5.63
C LEU A 30 8.60 -3.32 5.26
N ARG A 31 8.74 -2.70 4.08
CA ARG A 31 7.78 -1.73 3.55
C ARG A 31 6.43 -2.40 3.26
N GLU A 32 6.41 -3.54 2.58
CA GLU A 32 5.19 -4.31 2.31
C GLU A 32 4.47 -4.70 3.60
N ASN A 33 5.19 -5.30 4.56
CA ASN A 33 4.65 -5.65 5.87
C ASN A 33 4.06 -4.45 6.61
N TYR A 34 4.72 -3.29 6.50
CA TYR A 34 4.23 -2.05 7.09
C TYR A 34 2.92 -1.58 6.44
N LEU A 35 2.84 -1.59 5.10
CA LEU A 35 1.63 -1.23 4.37
C LEU A 35 0.46 -2.17 4.69
N GLU A 36 0.70 -3.48 4.67
CA GLU A 36 -0.31 -4.47 5.05
C GLU A 36 -0.83 -4.26 6.47
N THR A 37 0.07 -3.94 7.41
CA THR A 37 -0.32 -3.67 8.80
C THR A 37 -1.22 -2.44 8.89
N LEU A 38 -0.90 -1.36 8.16
CA LEU A 38 -1.75 -0.17 8.12
C LEU A 38 -3.11 -0.45 7.51
N LEU A 39 -3.18 -1.28 6.46
CA LEU A 39 -4.44 -1.71 5.84
C LEU A 39 -5.31 -2.48 6.84
N LYS A 40 -4.73 -3.50 7.50
CA LYS A 40 -5.42 -4.30 8.54
C LYS A 40 -5.94 -3.43 9.69
N VAL A 41 -5.16 -2.43 10.12
CA VAL A 41 -5.60 -1.50 11.16
C VAL A 41 -6.73 -0.60 10.66
N SER A 42 -6.67 -0.13 9.41
CA SER A 42 -7.75 0.64 8.79
C SER A 42 -9.05 -0.17 8.71
N GLU A 43 -8.96 -1.43 8.29
CA GLU A 43 -10.10 -2.36 8.24
C GLU A 43 -10.70 -2.63 9.63
N PHE A 44 -9.85 -2.84 10.64
CA PHE A 44 -10.30 -3.01 12.01
C PHE A 44 -11.15 -1.81 12.50
N PHE A 45 -10.70 -0.58 12.24
CA PHE A 45 -11.45 0.61 12.64
C PHE A 45 -12.69 0.87 11.75
N LEU A 46 -12.66 0.46 10.48
CA LEU A 46 -13.84 0.45 9.61
C LEU A 46 -14.94 -0.43 10.21
N GLU A 47 -14.61 -1.65 10.63
CA GLU A 47 -15.57 -2.59 11.25
C GLU A 47 -16.13 -2.08 12.58
N LYS A 48 -15.35 -1.30 13.33
CA LYS A 48 -15.78 -0.66 14.58
C LYS A 48 -16.63 0.60 14.38
N GLY A 49 -16.76 1.10 13.14
CA GLY A 49 -17.44 2.36 12.85
C GLY A 49 -16.64 3.61 13.19
N GLU A 50 -15.36 3.45 13.54
CA GLU A 50 -14.44 4.53 13.91
C GLU A 50 -13.79 5.13 12.65
N TYR A 51 -14.63 5.69 11.78
CA TYR A 51 -14.25 6.03 10.40
C TYR A 51 -13.08 7.02 10.32
N ASP A 52 -13.05 8.04 11.18
CA ASP A 52 -11.96 9.03 11.20
C ASP A 52 -10.60 8.42 11.53
N ILE A 53 -10.60 7.37 12.36
CA ILE A 53 -9.37 6.66 12.71
C ILE A 53 -8.90 5.84 11.51
N ALA A 54 -9.81 5.06 10.92
CA ALA A 54 -9.53 4.26 9.74
C ALA A 54 -9.02 5.10 8.56
N ILE A 55 -9.66 6.26 8.29
CA ILE A 55 -9.25 7.19 7.22
C ILE A 55 -7.81 7.64 7.39
N ARG A 56 -7.35 7.89 8.63
CA ARG A 56 -5.95 8.25 8.88
C ARG A 56 -4.99 7.13 8.49
N TYR A 57 -5.35 5.86 8.74
CA TYR A 57 -4.51 4.72 8.38
C TYR A 57 -4.48 4.48 6.88
N ALA A 58 -5.63 4.53 6.20
CA ALA A 58 -5.67 4.42 4.73
C ALA A 58 -4.89 5.56 4.05
N ASN A 59 -4.97 6.79 4.54
CA ASN A 59 -4.15 7.90 4.03
C ASN A 59 -2.64 7.68 4.25
N ARG A 60 -2.22 7.02 5.35
CA ARG A 60 -0.81 6.68 5.58
C ARG A 60 -0.31 5.63 4.59
N VAL A 61 -1.16 4.69 4.18
CA VAL A 61 -0.86 3.76 3.08
C VAL A 61 -0.61 4.55 1.81
N LEU A 62 -1.55 5.42 1.41
CA LEU A 62 -1.43 6.20 0.17
C LEU A 62 -0.30 7.23 0.16
N ALA A 63 0.13 7.70 1.34
CA ALA A 63 1.32 8.55 1.47
C ALA A 63 2.63 7.78 1.19
N LYS A 64 2.62 6.45 1.32
CA LYS A 64 3.78 5.56 1.09
C LYS A 64 3.71 4.84 -0.24
N ASP A 65 2.52 4.56 -0.72
CA ASP A 65 2.27 3.99 -2.03
C ASP A 65 0.97 4.56 -2.62
N ARG A 66 1.13 5.46 -3.59
CA ARG A 66 0.02 6.10 -4.30
C ARG A 66 -0.67 5.20 -5.32
N LEU A 67 -0.14 4.02 -5.60
CA LEU A 67 -0.77 3.05 -6.50
C LEU A 67 -1.53 1.95 -5.75
N CYS A 68 -1.46 1.91 -4.42
CA CYS A 68 -2.12 0.90 -3.60
C CYS A 68 -3.65 0.94 -3.74
N GLU A 69 -4.21 -0.01 -4.48
CA GLU A 69 -5.65 -0.12 -4.76
C GLU A 69 -6.47 -0.26 -3.48
N ASP A 70 -6.03 -1.12 -2.55
CA ASP A 70 -6.68 -1.33 -1.26
C ASP A 70 -6.78 -0.05 -0.41
N GLY A 71 -5.76 0.81 -0.49
CA GLY A 71 -5.78 2.11 0.18
C GLY A 71 -6.91 3.00 -0.34
N TYR A 72 -7.12 3.04 -1.66
CA TYR A 72 -8.23 3.78 -2.27
C TYR A 72 -9.58 3.13 -2.01
N ARG A 73 -9.68 1.80 -2.13
CA ARG A 73 -10.89 1.02 -1.82
C ARG A 73 -11.39 1.35 -0.42
N LEU A 74 -10.51 1.29 0.59
CA LEU A 74 -10.84 1.62 1.97
C LEU A 74 -11.26 3.08 2.14
N LEU A 75 -10.54 4.03 1.56
CA LEU A 75 -10.92 5.45 1.67
C LEU A 75 -12.30 5.74 1.07
N ILE A 76 -12.62 5.18 -0.10
CA ILE A 76 -13.92 5.35 -0.75
C ILE A 76 -15.03 4.76 0.13
N LEU A 77 -14.83 3.54 0.66
CA LEU A 77 -15.78 2.89 1.55
C LEU A 77 -15.97 3.68 2.85
N LEU A 78 -14.88 4.14 3.46
CA LEU A 78 -14.89 4.88 4.72
C LEU A 78 -15.63 6.20 4.61
N GLU A 79 -15.33 7.01 3.60
CA GLU A 79 -16.04 8.27 3.38
C GLU A 79 -17.52 8.03 3.10
N TYR A 80 -17.85 6.99 2.33
CA TYR A 80 -19.24 6.62 2.10
C TYR A 80 -19.96 6.18 3.38
N LYS A 81 -19.35 5.31 4.19
CA LYS A 81 -19.91 4.83 5.47
C LYS A 81 -20.04 5.94 6.52
N LYS A 82 -19.15 6.93 6.49
CA LYS A 82 -19.22 8.15 7.29
C LYS A 82 -20.34 9.11 6.85
N GLY A 83 -20.94 8.89 5.68
CA GLY A 83 -21.99 9.73 5.11
C GLY A 83 -21.50 10.78 4.11
N ASN A 84 -20.20 10.84 3.85
CA ASN A 84 -19.57 11.80 2.95
C ASN A 84 -19.56 11.28 1.50
N ARG A 85 -20.74 11.02 0.95
CA ARG A 85 -20.92 10.48 -0.42
C ARG A 85 -20.15 11.27 -1.48
N THR A 86 -20.23 12.61 -1.44
CA THR A 86 -19.55 13.49 -2.39
C THR A 86 -18.04 13.29 -2.36
N GLU A 87 -17.48 13.06 -1.17
CA GLU A 87 -16.05 12.83 -1.01
C GLU A 87 -15.62 11.48 -1.57
N ALA A 88 -16.39 10.40 -1.30
CA ALA A 88 -16.12 9.09 -1.86
C ALA A 88 -16.09 9.11 -3.40
N ILE A 89 -17.05 9.80 -4.04
CA ILE A 89 -17.10 10.02 -5.49
C ILE A 89 -15.87 10.80 -5.98
N ARG A 90 -15.47 11.85 -5.23
CA ARG A 90 -14.31 12.68 -5.58
C ARG A 90 -13.02 11.87 -5.54
N ILE A 91 -12.84 11.04 -4.53
CA ILE A 91 -11.66 10.17 -4.38
C ILE A 91 -11.59 9.18 -5.55
N TYR A 92 -12.69 8.48 -5.86
CA TYR A 92 -12.75 7.57 -7.00
C TYR A 92 -12.32 8.24 -8.31
N LYS A 93 -12.92 9.41 -8.63
CA LYS A 93 -12.61 10.13 -9.88
C LYS A 93 -11.14 10.51 -9.97
N LYS A 94 -10.58 11.06 -8.88
CA LYS A 94 -9.15 11.41 -8.81
C LYS A 94 -8.26 10.19 -9.00
N TYR A 95 -8.61 9.07 -8.37
CA TYR A 95 -7.82 7.84 -8.49
C TYR A 95 -7.89 7.25 -9.90
N ARG A 96 -9.07 7.21 -10.51
CA ARG A 96 -9.24 6.78 -11.90
C ARG A 96 -8.42 7.64 -12.86
N ASP A 97 -8.46 8.96 -12.70
CA ASP A 97 -7.71 9.87 -13.56
C ASP A 97 -6.20 9.67 -13.36
N TYR A 98 -5.75 9.50 -12.10
CA TYR A 98 -4.36 9.18 -11.77
C TYR A 98 -3.87 7.86 -12.38
N LEU A 99 -4.63 6.76 -12.25
CA LEU A 99 -4.26 5.47 -12.86
C LEU A 99 -4.17 5.55 -14.38
N LYS A 100 -5.09 6.31 -14.99
CA LYS A 100 -5.09 6.51 -16.44
C LYS A 100 -3.85 7.26 -16.88
N ASP A 101 -3.47 8.30 -16.14
CA ASP A 101 -2.30 9.13 -16.47
C ASP A 101 -0.98 8.38 -16.23
N GLU A 102 -0.86 7.61 -15.15
CA GLU A 102 0.39 6.91 -14.77
C GLU A 102 0.57 5.57 -15.49
N LEU A 103 -0.52 4.80 -15.66
CA LEU A 103 -0.47 3.41 -16.10
C LEU A 103 -1.31 3.13 -17.36
N GLY A 104 -2.11 4.10 -17.83
CA GLY A 104 -3.00 3.90 -18.98
C GLY A 104 -4.20 2.97 -18.70
N VAL A 105 -4.46 2.65 -17.43
CA VAL A 105 -5.54 1.74 -17.00
C VAL A 105 -6.58 2.46 -16.13
N GLY A 106 -7.72 1.82 -15.90
CA GLY A 106 -8.71 2.26 -14.92
C GLY A 106 -8.59 1.50 -13.59
N PRO A 107 -9.34 1.93 -12.56
CA PRO A 107 -9.50 1.15 -11.34
C PRO A 107 -10.09 -0.23 -11.64
N ASP A 108 -9.82 -1.18 -10.75
CA ASP A 108 -10.35 -2.53 -10.84
C ASP A 108 -11.90 -2.60 -10.72
N GLU A 109 -12.43 -3.80 -10.93
CA GLU A 109 -13.87 -4.04 -10.87
C GLU A 109 -14.44 -3.82 -9.45
N GLU A 110 -13.66 -4.08 -8.40
CA GLU A 110 -14.12 -3.91 -7.02
C GLU A 110 -14.35 -2.44 -6.69
N ILE A 111 -13.37 -1.57 -6.95
CA ILE A 111 -13.46 -0.14 -6.72
C ILE A 111 -14.52 0.49 -7.62
N THR A 112 -14.60 0.06 -8.88
CA THR A 112 -15.65 0.50 -9.82
C THR A 112 -17.04 0.12 -9.31
N GLY A 113 -17.22 -1.12 -8.84
CA GLY A 113 -18.49 -1.59 -8.28
C GLY A 113 -18.92 -0.83 -7.02
N ILE A 114 -17.97 -0.41 -6.17
CA ILE A 114 -18.25 0.47 -5.03
C ILE A 114 -18.77 1.83 -5.52
N TYR A 115 -18.10 2.43 -6.50
CA TYR A 115 -18.51 3.72 -7.07
C TYR A 115 -19.93 3.68 -7.68
N GLU A 116 -20.26 2.61 -8.41
CA GLU A 116 -21.59 2.42 -8.99
C GLU A 116 -22.68 2.33 -7.92
N ARG A 117 -22.44 1.56 -6.84
CA ARG A 117 -23.37 1.47 -5.69
C ARG A 117 -23.57 2.81 -5.00
N ILE A 118 -22.52 3.63 -4.90
CA ILE A 118 -22.60 4.97 -4.31
C ILE A 118 -23.42 5.90 -5.21
N THR A 119 -23.30 5.77 -6.54
CA THR A 119 -23.93 6.69 -7.49
C THR A 119 -25.40 6.38 -7.80
N HIS A 120 -25.82 5.10 -7.76
CA HIS A 120 -27.15 4.64 -8.22
C HIS A 120 -28.17 4.45 -7.09
N ARG A 121 -28.20 5.35 -6.10
CA ARG A 121 -29.19 5.32 -5.01
C ARG A 121 -30.31 6.32 -5.20
#